data_AF-A0A0D6LBP6-F1
#
_entry.id   AF-A0A0D6LBP6-F1
#
_cell.length_a   1.000
_cell.length_b   1.000
_cell.length_c   1.000
_cell.angle_alpha   90.00
_cell.angle_beta   90.00
_cell.angle_gamma   90.00
#
_symmetry.space_group_name_H-M   'P 1'
#
loop_
_entity.id
_entity.type
_entity.pdbx_description
1 polymer ?
#
loop_
_entity_poly.entity_id
_entity_poly.type
_entity_poly.pdbx_seq_one_letter_code
_entity_poly.pdbx_strand_id
1 'polypeptide(L)'
;MSVNETVDWLCQIARGMAHLHAQEPSIVHGDLAARNVLVSTHPVDASRFIMKITDFGISKRTRTETFATYDDPNKIPFKWLPPEVLKSREMTPKTDVWSYGVLMHELYGIGEPYGMMGAEKVVHALN
;
A
#
# COMPACT_ATOMS: atom_id res chain seq x y z
N MET A 1 -18.31 -7.11 -8.20
CA MET A 1 -17.40 -7.82 -7.29
C MET A 1 -18.20 -8.28 -6.10
N SER A 2 -18.11 -9.55 -5.73
CA SER A 2 -18.76 -10.00 -4.49
C SER A 2 -17.90 -9.62 -3.28
N VAL A 3 -18.51 -9.56 -2.08
CA VAL A 3 -17.75 -9.34 -0.84
C VAL A 3 -16.70 -10.44 -0.65
N ASN A 4 -17.05 -11.69 -0.94
CA ASN A 4 -16.13 -12.82 -0.85
C ASN A 4 -14.93 -12.70 -1.80
N GLU A 5 -15.17 -12.22 -3.02
CA GLU A 5 -14.12 -11.96 -4.01
C GLU A 5 -13.18 -10.84 -3.54
N THR A 6 -13.74 -9.76 -3.00
CA THR A 6 -12.96 -8.65 -2.42
C THR A 6 -12.08 -9.12 -1.26
N VAL A 7 -12.63 -9.97 -0.37
CA VAL A 7 -11.89 -10.56 0.75
C VAL A 7 -10.76 -11.46 0.27
N ASP A 8 -10.99 -12.28 -0.77
CA ASP A 8 -9.92 -13.10 -1.37
C ASP A 8 -8.79 -12.23 -1.92
N TRP A 9 -9.11 -11.15 -2.63
CA TRP A 9 -8.12 -10.23 -3.17
C TRP A 9 -7.29 -9.57 -2.07
N LEU A 10 -7.95 -9.07 -1.02
CA LEU A 10 -7.31 -8.49 0.16
C LEU A 10 -6.37 -9.49 0.85
N CYS A 11 -6.79 -10.74 1.03
CA CYS A 11 -5.94 -11.79 1.58
C CYS A 11 -4.70 -12.06 0.70
N GLN A 12 -4.84 -12.05 -0.62
CA GLN A 12 -3.71 -12.22 -1.54
C GLN A 12 -2.70 -11.06 -1.41
N ILE A 13 -3.18 -9.82 -1.37
CA ILE A 13 -2.35 -8.62 -1.22
C ILE A 13 -1.63 -8.64 0.14
N ALA A 14 -2.34 -8.97 1.23
CA ALA A 14 -1.76 -9.07 2.57
C ALA A 14 -0.63 -10.12 2.63
N ARG A 15 -0.80 -11.28 1.99
CA ARG A 15 0.25 -12.30 1.90
C ARG A 15 1.47 -11.80 1.11
N GLY A 16 1.25 -11.06 0.03
CA GLY A 16 2.32 -10.44 -0.73
C GLY A 16 3.11 -9.41 0.10
N MET A 17 2.42 -8.56 0.86
CA MET A 17 3.07 -7.60 1.76
C MET A 17 3.83 -8.29 2.90
N ALA A 18 3.22 -9.32 3.51
CA ALA A 18 3.88 -10.13 4.54
C ALA A 18 5.16 -10.79 4.00
N HIS A 19 5.18 -11.23 2.75
CA HIS A 19 6.37 -11.75 2.11
C HIS A 19 7.49 -10.70 1.99
N LEU A 20 7.18 -9.45 1.62
CA LEU A 20 8.16 -8.36 1.57
C LEU A 20 8.72 -8.04 2.95
N HIS A 21 7.86 -8.00 3.97
CA HIS A 21 8.24 -7.68 5.35
C HIS A 21 9.09 -8.79 5.98
N ALA A 22 8.92 -10.05 5.55
CA ALA A 22 9.69 -11.20 6.01
C ALA A 22 11.08 -11.37 5.37
N GLN A 23 11.47 -10.51 4.42
CA GLN A 23 12.83 -10.54 3.86
C GLN A 23 13.86 -10.11 4.91
N GLU A 24 15.13 -10.52 4.71
CA GLU A 24 16.25 -10.09 5.55
C GLU A 24 17.31 -9.39 4.68
N PRO A 25 17.42 -8.05 4.74
CA PRO A 25 16.60 -7.12 5.54
C PRO A 25 15.17 -6.93 4.99
N SER A 26 14.22 -6.55 5.85
CA SER A 26 12.82 -6.34 5.48
C SER A 26 12.69 -5.32 4.35
N ILE A 27 11.68 -5.49 3.48
CA ILE A 27 11.39 -4.56 2.39
C ILE A 27 10.10 -3.81 2.70
N VAL A 28 10.19 -2.49 2.79
CA VAL A 28 9.02 -1.59 2.87
C VAL A 28 8.65 -1.18 1.46
N HIS A 29 7.40 -1.40 1.04
CA HIS A 29 6.93 -1.05 -0.29
C HIS A 29 6.87 0.47 -0.46
N GLY A 30 6.25 1.16 0.51
CA GLY A 30 6.16 2.62 0.57
C GLY A 30 5.03 3.21 -0.27
N ASP A 31 4.63 2.56 -1.37
CA ASP A 31 3.54 2.99 -2.24
C ASP A 31 2.45 1.93 -2.46
N LEU A 32 1.95 1.30 -1.40
CA LEU A 32 0.85 0.36 -1.55
C LEU A 32 -0.48 1.10 -1.78
N ALA A 33 -1.07 0.90 -2.95
CA ALA A 33 -2.34 1.50 -3.36
C ALA A 33 -3.03 0.59 -4.37
N ALA A 34 -4.36 0.73 -4.56
CA ALA A 34 -5.09 -0.08 -5.54
C ALA A 34 -4.50 0.02 -6.96
N ARG A 35 -4.00 1.20 -7.35
CA ARG A 35 -3.31 1.42 -8.65
C ARG A 35 -2.05 0.57 -8.85
N ASN A 36 -1.43 0.13 -7.75
CA ASN A 36 -0.20 -0.66 -7.72
C ASN A 36 -0.48 -2.15 -7.44
N VAL A 37 -1.71 -2.61 -7.66
CA VAL A 37 -2.08 -4.02 -7.64
C VAL A 37 -2.60 -4.44 -9.01
N LEU A 38 -1.86 -5.33 -9.66
CA LEU A 38 -2.24 -5.92 -10.94
C LEU A 38 -3.19 -7.09 -10.73
N VAL A 39 -4.16 -7.19 -11.63
CA VAL A 39 -5.14 -8.28 -11.68
C VAL A 39 -4.82 -9.18 -12.85
N SER A 40 -4.66 -10.48 -12.60
CA SER A 40 -4.45 -11.49 -13.64
C SER A 40 -5.44 -12.65 -13.49
N THR A 41 -5.81 -13.32 -14.58
CA THR A 41 -6.67 -14.50 -14.53
C THR A 41 -5.93 -15.68 -13.89
N HIS A 42 -6.62 -16.46 -13.04
CA HIS A 42 -6.01 -17.65 -12.45
C HIS A 42 -5.83 -18.75 -13.53
N PRO A 43 -4.66 -19.41 -13.61
CA PRO A 43 -4.29 -20.25 -14.75
C PRO A 43 -5.10 -21.56 -14.84
N VAL A 44 -5.75 -21.98 -13.76
CA VAL A 44 -6.55 -23.21 -13.68
C VAL A 44 -8.03 -22.93 -13.49
N ASP A 45 -8.39 -21.77 -12.95
CA ASP A 45 -9.77 -21.45 -12.55
C ASP A 45 -10.12 -20.07 -13.10
N ALA A 46 -10.72 -20.02 -14.29
CA ALA A 46 -11.04 -18.78 -14.97
C ALA A 46 -12.07 -17.90 -14.20
N SER A 47 -12.72 -18.44 -13.16
CA SER A 47 -13.62 -17.67 -12.29
C SER A 47 -12.89 -16.87 -11.21
N ARG A 48 -11.57 -17.07 -11.08
CA ARG A 48 -10.74 -16.43 -10.05
C ARG A 48 -9.67 -15.52 -10.65
N PHE A 49 -9.30 -14.52 -9.85
CA PHE A 49 -8.23 -13.59 -10.16
C PHE A 49 -7.06 -13.72 -9.17
N ILE A 50 -5.86 -13.47 -9.67
CA ILE A 50 -4.62 -13.40 -8.91
C ILE A 50 -4.21 -11.93 -8.81
N MET A 51 -4.04 -11.45 -7.57
CA MET A 51 -3.54 -10.13 -7.24
C MET A 51 -2.01 -10.13 -7.18
N LYS A 52 -1.36 -9.18 -7.83
CA LYS A 52 0.11 -9.02 -7.82
C LYS A 52 0.48 -7.58 -7.49
N ILE A 53 1.27 -7.41 -6.42
CA ILE A 53 1.82 -6.10 -6.04
C ILE A 53 2.89 -5.69 -7.06
N THR A 54 2.90 -4.43 -7.47
CA THR A 54 3.84 -3.86 -8.43
C THR A 54 4.33 -2.48 -7.97
N ASP A 55 5.23 -1.89 -8.76
CA ASP A 55 5.80 -0.56 -8.56
C ASP A 55 6.65 -0.39 -7.30
N PHE A 56 7.80 -1.05 -7.32
CA PHE A 56 8.82 -0.96 -6.28
C PHE A 56 9.74 0.27 -6.44
N GLY A 57 9.34 1.26 -7.24
CA GLY A 57 10.20 2.39 -7.63
C GLY A 57 10.69 3.26 -6.47
N ILE A 58 10.00 3.19 -5.33
CA ILE A 58 10.37 3.88 -4.08
C ILE A 58 10.60 2.95 -2.89
N SER A 59 10.54 1.63 -3.11
CA SER A 59 10.67 0.65 -2.02
C SER A 59 12.06 0.66 -1.40
N LYS A 60 12.13 0.33 -0.11
CA LYS A 60 13.37 0.43 0.67
C LYS A 60 13.63 -0.83 1.47
N ARG A 61 14.89 -1.23 1.53
CA ARG A 61 15.37 -2.28 2.44
C ARG A 61 15.70 -1.67 3.79
N THR A 62 15.07 -2.14 4.86
CA THR A 62 15.28 -1.68 6.23
C THR A 62 16.10 -2.72 6.99
N ARG A 63 17.36 -2.39 7.33
CA ARG A 63 18.28 -3.31 8.04
C ARG A 63 17.78 -3.78 9.41
N THR A 64 16.86 -3.04 10.00
CA THR A 64 16.15 -3.32 11.26
C THR A 64 14.75 -2.70 11.16
N GLU A 65 13.84 -2.93 12.12
CA GLU A 65 12.52 -2.25 12.22
C GLU A 65 12.59 -0.72 12.40
N THR A 66 13.77 -0.12 12.25
CA THR A 66 14.01 1.28 12.58
C THR A 66 13.32 2.20 11.59
N PHE A 67 13.85 2.41 10.38
CA PHE A 67 13.21 3.26 9.36
C PHE A 67 14.03 3.31 8.07
N ALA A 68 13.37 3.67 6.96
CA ALA A 68 14.01 4.17 5.73
C ALA A 68 13.39 5.50 5.31
N THR A 69 14.12 6.33 4.57
CA THR A 69 13.65 7.65 4.13
C THR A 69 13.33 7.71 2.63
N TYR A 70 12.42 8.60 2.26
CA TYR A 70 12.19 8.98 0.87
C TYR A 70 13.38 9.80 0.34
N ASP A 71 13.90 9.43 -0.83
CA ASP A 71 14.98 10.18 -1.48
C ASP A 71 14.46 11.42 -2.23
N ASP A 72 13.25 11.32 -2.81
CA ASP A 72 12.62 12.37 -3.61
C ASP A 72 11.27 12.80 -3.00
N PRO A 73 11.15 14.04 -2.49
CA PRO A 73 9.90 14.56 -1.94
C PRO A 73 8.73 14.60 -2.92
N ASN A 74 8.98 14.59 -4.24
CA ASN A 74 7.92 14.63 -5.24
C ASN A 74 7.27 13.27 -5.51
N LYS A 75 7.86 12.18 -4.97
CA LYS A 75 7.34 10.81 -5.13
C LYS A 75 6.58 10.31 -3.91
N ILE A 76 6.12 11.20 -3.04
CA ILE A 76 5.41 10.84 -1.82
C ILE A 76 3.93 10.55 -2.15
N PRO A 77 3.41 9.34 -1.86
CA PRO A 77 2.00 9.00 -2.05
C PRO A 77 1.13 9.52 -0.90
N PHE A 78 0.97 10.85 -0.81
CA PHE A 78 0.38 11.55 0.34
C PHE A 78 -0.94 10.97 0.87
N LYS A 79 -1.82 10.47 -0.01
CA LYS A 79 -3.13 9.93 0.37
C LYS A 79 -3.07 8.50 0.94
N TRP A 80 -1.97 7.78 0.77
CA TRP A 80 -1.84 6.39 1.24
C TRP A 80 -0.91 6.26 2.44
N LEU A 81 -0.24 7.34 2.85
CA LEU A 81 0.71 7.31 3.95
C LEU A 81 0.06 7.70 5.28
N PRO A 82 0.56 7.14 6.40
CA PRO A 82 0.15 7.55 7.72
C PRO A 82 0.72 8.93 8.10
N PRO A 83 0.05 9.67 8.99
CA PRO A 83 0.42 11.06 9.34
C PRO A 83 1.84 11.20 9.88
N GLU A 84 2.36 10.23 10.62
CA GLU A 84 3.73 10.24 11.12
C GLU A 84 4.77 10.23 9.99
N VAL A 85 4.54 9.47 8.92
CA VAL A 85 5.43 9.43 7.74
C VAL A 85 5.34 10.75 6.96
N LEU A 86 4.17 11.39 6.92
CA LEU A 86 4.02 12.70 6.26
C LEU A 86 4.84 13.79 6.96
N LYS A 87 5.12 13.64 8.26
CA LYS A 87 5.97 14.55 9.05
C LYS A 87 7.45 14.21 8.94
N SER A 88 7.83 12.96 9.24
CA SER A 88 9.23 12.55 9.34
C SER A 88 9.84 12.09 8.02
N ARG A 89 9.00 11.66 7.07
CA ARG A 89 9.37 10.94 5.83
C ARG A 89 10.07 9.60 6.09
N GLU A 90 9.96 9.09 7.31
CA GLU A 90 10.53 7.82 7.74
C GLU A 90 9.46 6.73 7.63
N MET A 91 9.76 5.71 6.83
CA MET A 91 8.90 4.56 6.61
C MET A 91 9.39 3.33 7.37
N THR A 92 8.44 2.53 7.84
CA THR A 92 8.66 1.21 8.43
C THR A 92 7.68 0.22 7.80
N PRO A 93 7.77 -1.09 8.09
CA PRO A 93 6.72 -2.03 7.67
C PRO A 93 5.31 -1.62 8.10
N LYS A 94 5.15 -0.83 9.18
CA LYS A 94 3.86 -0.29 9.62
C LYS A 94 3.29 0.77 8.68
N THR A 95 4.14 1.46 7.92
CA THR A 95 3.71 2.37 6.84
C THR A 95 2.86 1.63 5.81
N ASP A 96 3.29 0.43 5.41
CA ASP A 96 2.54 -0.40 4.47
C ASP A 96 1.25 -0.95 5.09
N VAL A 97 1.20 -1.18 6.41
CA VAL A 97 -0.01 -1.61 7.11
C VAL A 97 -1.10 -0.52 7.07
N TRP A 98 -0.72 0.75 7.26
CA TRP A 98 -1.65 1.86 7.06
C TRP A 98 -2.13 1.94 5.61
N SER A 99 -1.18 1.89 4.68
CA SER A 99 -1.45 1.94 3.23
C SER A 99 -2.41 0.81 2.81
N TYR A 100 -2.28 -0.37 3.41
CA TYR A 100 -3.20 -1.49 3.20
C TYR A 100 -4.63 -1.18 3.68
N GLY A 101 -4.81 -0.46 4.78
CA GLY A 101 -6.11 0.01 5.24
C GLY A 101 -6.75 1.01 4.26
N VAL A 102 -5.94 1.93 3.70
CA VAL A 102 -6.40 2.85 2.65
C VAL A 102 -6.79 2.07 1.38
N LEU A 103 -6.00 1.08 0.98
CA LEU A 103 -6.29 0.21 -0.15
C LEU A 103 -7.61 -0.57 0.05
N MET A 104 -7.92 -1.03 1.26
CA MET A 104 -9.22 -1.65 1.55
C MET A 104 -10.36 -0.69 1.22
N HIS A 105 -10.26 0.57 1.66
CA HIS A 105 -11.26 1.60 1.37
C HIS A 105 -11.46 1.80 -0.14
N GLU A 106 -10.39 1.79 -0.92
CA GLU A 106 -10.44 1.86 -2.39
C GLU A 106 -11.22 0.66 -2.98
N LEU A 107 -10.89 -0.57 -2.55
CA LEU A 107 -11.48 -1.79 -3.10
C LEU A 107 -12.97 -1.97 -2.75
N TYR A 108 -13.42 -1.43 -1.61
CA TYR A 108 -14.85 -1.41 -1.27
C TYR A 108 -15.66 -0.35 -2.03
N GLY A 109 -15.06 0.31 -3.04
CA GLY A 109 -15.77 1.17 -3.99
C GLY A 109 -16.11 2.55 -3.43
N ILE A 110 -15.44 2.97 -2.35
CA ILE A 110 -15.66 4.28 -1.71
C ILE A 110 -14.89 5.39 -2.47
N GLY A 111 -14.35 5.07 -3.65
CA GLY A 111 -13.66 5.99 -4.54
C GLY A 111 -12.22 6.27 -4.11
N GLU A 112 -11.64 7.33 -4.67
CA GLU A 112 -10.30 7.76 -4.33
C GLU A 112 -10.22 8.13 -2.84
N PRO A 113 -9.16 7.70 -2.11
CA PRO A 113 -9.00 8.06 -0.71
C PRO A 113 -9.07 9.57 -0.53
N TYR A 114 -9.88 10.03 0.41
CA TYR A 114 -10.06 11.46 0.71
C TYR A 114 -10.65 12.30 -0.45
N GLY A 115 -11.19 11.67 -1.50
CA GLY A 115 -11.81 12.34 -2.64
C GLY A 115 -10.88 13.37 -3.32
N MET A 116 -11.43 14.53 -3.69
CA MET A 116 -10.70 15.62 -4.38
C MET A 116 -9.76 16.42 -3.45
N MET A 117 -9.51 15.97 -2.22
CA MET A 117 -8.60 16.68 -1.32
C MET A 117 -7.15 16.60 -1.82
N GLY A 118 -6.51 17.77 -1.96
CA GLY A 118 -5.07 17.87 -2.21
C GLY A 118 -4.25 17.45 -0.98
N ALA A 119 -2.99 17.09 -1.20
CA ALA A 119 -2.08 16.57 -0.18
C ALA A 119 -2.05 17.39 1.12
N GLU A 120 -1.98 18.72 1.02
CA GLU A 120 -1.94 19.60 2.20
C GLU A 120 -3.18 19.48 3.09
N LYS A 121 -4.36 19.35 2.48
CA LYS A 121 -5.62 19.20 3.22
C LYS A 121 -5.71 17.83 3.89
N VAL A 122 -5.21 16.79 3.23
CA VAL A 122 -5.15 15.43 3.80
C VAL A 122 -4.22 15.40 5.01
N VAL A 123 -3.02 15.99 4.89
CA VAL A 123 -2.07 16.11 6.01
C VAL A 123 -2.70 16.86 7.18
N HIS A 124 -3.43 17.94 6.92
CA HIS A 124 -4.10 18.69 7.98
C HIS A 124 -5.23 17.90 8.64
N ALA A 125 -6.04 17.17 7.87
CA ALA A 125 -7.16 16.39 8.39
C ALA A 125 -6.76 15.16 9.21
N LEU A 126 -5.52 14.66 9.04
CA LEU A 126 -4.97 13.51 9.76
C LEU A 126 -4.16 13.90 11.02
N ASN A 127 -4.08 15.20 11.34
CA ASN A 127 -3.43 15.75 12.53
C ASN A 127 -4.46 16.22 13.57
#